data_AF-A0AAU8J774-F1
#
_entry.id   AF-A0AAU8J774-F1
#
_cell.length_a   1.000
_cell.length_b   1.000
_cell.length_c   1.000
_cell.angle_alpha   90.00
_cell.angle_beta   90.00
_cell.angle_gamma   90.00
#
_symmetry.space_group_name_H-M   'P 1'
#
loop_
_entity.id
_entity.type
_entity.pdbx_description
1 polymer ?
#
loop_
_entity_poly.entity_id
_entity_poly.type
_entity_poly.pdbx_seq_one_letter_code
_entity_poly.pdbx_strand_id
1 'polypeptide(L)'
;MNANIYAIAPLIIPGMIQLPSNWLVLLPSYLVVFCAVLVILTAIAILLRVIVYQNLTLIAHQVRRLIHQESLRKKPQIVEKIEYRLQQSLTNLDRLNTTALVDQVYSQQLSKNQQLDYFCRLLPNLLLAFGLLGTFLGITMNLSDLSQTINEFGSNSIDDLVQQVQRPLQGMGVAFISSLTAVSCSVMLTLVNLLRNTNVARYQLLSALEDYVDNVYIPSLGHKSPMERSVDRLEEFFQRFTHEFGISVRQAVEQSLGEKVTAIMDGNREANHLANQVYTRFLESAGAMKSGAMIFRESANIFERSQFAHKLASSMESLVTTQRELSRSAGVLNQSTQSIQMAIAALQSSNAEMVRLSEQINLSTKQSSEVLGMTQANQYSLGDVVNQLQQASHIFHSVIRTLDLLQKRLDNRSDRLINVHAELSKLIEVVQDYTEDVTVNLQAIGDRLVVAINENSTFATSQKQEVTTKIYQLGSDLNMVKSHLGELVKNLENHPQTDDSESTRISYPPEA
;
A
#
# COMPACT_ATOMS: atom_id res chain seq x y z
N MET A 1 -44.15 66.91 -21.09
CA MET A 1 -42.83 67.19 -20.46
C MET A 1 -41.84 66.13 -20.93
N ASN A 2 -41.17 66.41 -22.05
CA ASN A 2 -40.01 65.67 -22.54
C ASN A 2 -38.77 66.25 -21.86
N ALA A 3 -38.10 65.48 -21.00
CA ALA A 3 -36.67 65.56 -20.71
C ALA A 3 -36.31 64.57 -19.59
N ASN A 4 -35.16 63.89 -19.72
CA ASN A 4 -34.45 63.10 -18.70
C ASN A 4 -34.89 61.66 -18.38
N ILE A 5 -34.96 60.78 -19.39
CA ILE A 5 -34.74 59.32 -19.21
C ILE A 5 -33.53 58.80 -20.02
N TYR A 6 -32.78 59.68 -20.68
CA TYR A 6 -31.55 59.33 -21.42
C TYR A 6 -30.25 59.56 -20.63
N ALA A 7 -30.31 59.80 -19.31
CA ALA A 7 -29.14 60.22 -18.50
C ALA A 7 -28.65 59.17 -17.48
N ILE A 8 -29.00 57.89 -17.61
CA ILE A 8 -28.50 56.80 -16.73
C ILE A 8 -27.83 55.66 -17.53
N ALA A 9 -27.14 56.01 -18.61
CA ALA A 9 -26.16 55.14 -19.26
C ALA A 9 -25.08 56.06 -19.85
N PRO A 10 -23.91 56.21 -19.20
CA PRO A 10 -22.98 55.11 -18.98
C PRO A 10 -22.22 55.21 -17.64
N LEU A 11 -22.56 54.38 -16.65
CA LEU A 11 -21.73 54.27 -15.44
C LEU A 11 -21.63 52.85 -14.90
N ILE A 12 -21.59 51.86 -15.79
CA ILE A 12 -21.05 50.53 -15.50
C ILE A 12 -20.43 50.08 -16.83
N ILE A 13 -19.23 49.48 -16.78
CA ILE A 13 -18.41 48.98 -17.91
C ILE A 13 -17.38 50.02 -18.42
N PRO A 14 -16.24 50.11 -17.72
CA PRO A 14 -14.98 49.82 -18.43
C PRO A 14 -14.05 48.91 -17.61
N GLY A 15 -14.58 47.83 -17.01
CA GLY A 15 -13.78 46.85 -16.25
C GLY A 15 -14.07 45.37 -16.54
N MET A 16 -15.08 45.05 -17.36
CA MET A 16 -15.53 43.65 -17.58
C MET A 16 -15.29 43.13 -19.01
N ILE A 17 -14.66 43.91 -19.88
CA ILE A 17 -14.37 43.51 -21.28
C ILE A 17 -12.86 43.53 -21.54
N GLN A 18 -12.11 42.89 -20.65
CA GLN A 18 -10.80 42.33 -20.97
C GLN A 18 -10.83 40.87 -20.55
N LEU A 19 -11.66 40.07 -21.22
CA LEU A 19 -11.50 38.63 -21.19
C LEU A 19 -10.23 38.33 -22.00
N PRO A 20 -9.16 37.79 -21.39
CA PRO A 20 -7.96 37.44 -22.12
C PRO A 20 -8.35 36.42 -23.20
N SER A 21 -7.98 36.71 -24.45
CA SER A 21 -8.23 35.89 -25.64
C SER A 21 -7.72 34.44 -25.55
N ASN A 22 -7.01 34.11 -24.47
CA ASN A 22 -6.40 32.81 -24.22
C ASN A 22 -7.32 31.85 -23.44
N TRP A 23 -8.50 32.28 -22.96
CA TRP A 23 -9.41 31.42 -22.19
C TRP A 23 -10.14 30.37 -23.07
N LEU A 24 -10.42 30.71 -24.34
CA LEU A 24 -11.07 29.78 -25.28
C LEU A 24 -10.16 28.62 -25.68
N VAL A 25 -8.84 28.75 -25.52
CA VAL A 25 -7.85 27.74 -25.95
C VAL A 25 -7.66 26.63 -24.91
N LEU A 26 -8.13 26.83 -23.66
CA LEU A 26 -8.00 25.86 -22.56
C LEU A 26 -9.27 25.02 -22.31
N LEU A 27 -10.32 25.20 -23.12
CA LEU A 27 -11.64 24.60 -22.89
C LEU A 27 -11.87 23.41 -23.85
N PRO A 28 -12.31 22.23 -23.35
CA PRO A 28 -12.73 21.12 -24.21
C PRO A 28 -13.82 21.55 -25.20
N SER A 29 -13.72 21.09 -26.45
CA SER A 29 -14.56 21.54 -27.58
C SER A 29 -16.08 21.43 -27.31
N TYR A 30 -16.52 20.37 -26.63
CA TYR A 30 -17.93 20.15 -26.30
C TYR A 30 -18.50 21.19 -25.32
N LEU A 31 -17.67 21.71 -24.40
CA LEU A 31 -18.10 22.66 -23.37
C LEU A 31 -18.09 24.11 -23.87
N VAL A 32 -17.23 24.43 -24.84
CA VAL A 32 -17.30 25.68 -25.60
C VAL A 32 -18.62 25.75 -26.37
N VAL A 33 -19.04 24.66 -27.00
CA VAL A 33 -20.34 24.57 -27.68
C VAL A 33 -21.48 24.79 -26.70
N PHE A 34 -21.45 24.17 -25.51
CA PHE A 34 -22.46 24.37 -24.48
C PHE A 34 -22.57 25.83 -24.02
N CYS A 35 -21.44 26.49 -23.72
CA CYS A 35 -21.44 27.90 -23.34
C CYS A 35 -21.93 28.81 -24.47
N ALA A 36 -21.53 28.52 -25.72
CA ALA A 36 -21.99 29.27 -26.89
C ALA A 36 -23.51 29.14 -27.08
N VAL A 37 -24.09 27.95 -26.88
CA VAL A 37 -25.54 27.73 -26.95
C VAL A 37 -26.26 28.57 -25.88
N LEU A 38 -25.77 28.62 -24.64
CA LEU A 38 -26.36 29.45 -23.59
C LEU A 38 -26.35 30.94 -23.94
N VAL A 39 -25.21 31.44 -24.44
CA VAL A 39 -25.08 32.85 -24.85
C VAL A 39 -26.02 33.17 -26.03
N ILE A 40 -26.07 32.32 -27.05
CA ILE A 40 -26.97 32.49 -28.20
C ILE A 40 -28.44 32.50 -27.75
N LEU A 41 -28.81 31.57 -26.87
CA LEU A 41 -30.16 31.48 -26.32
C LEU A 41 -30.56 32.76 -25.58
N THR A 42 -29.64 33.34 -24.80
CA THR A 42 -29.90 34.63 -24.12
C THR A 42 -30.02 35.80 -25.08
N ALA A 43 -29.18 35.87 -26.10
CA ALA A 43 -29.24 36.93 -27.10
C ALA A 43 -30.58 36.90 -27.86
N ILE A 44 -31.04 35.69 -28.25
CA ILE A 44 -32.35 35.50 -28.90
C ILE A 44 -33.48 35.97 -27.98
N ALA A 45 -33.45 35.59 -26.70
CA ALA A 45 -34.49 35.97 -25.76
C ALA A 45 -34.51 37.47 -25.44
N ILE A 46 -33.35 38.11 -25.34
CA ILE A 46 -33.25 39.57 -25.23
C ILE A 46 -33.88 40.23 -26.47
N LEU A 47 -33.56 39.73 -27.67
CA LEU A 47 -34.09 40.27 -28.93
C LEU A 47 -35.61 40.08 -29.02
N LEU A 48 -36.14 38.90 -28.68
CA LEU A 48 -37.58 38.65 -28.60
C LEU A 48 -38.27 39.58 -27.60
N ARG A 49 -37.67 39.77 -26.42
CA ARG A 49 -38.17 40.69 -25.39
C ARG A 49 -38.25 42.13 -25.90
N VAL A 50 -37.20 42.55 -26.60
CA VAL A 50 -37.12 43.87 -27.24
C VAL A 50 -38.22 44.07 -28.27
N ILE A 51 -38.42 43.10 -29.17
CA ILE A 51 -39.43 43.15 -30.22
C ILE A 51 -40.84 43.22 -29.63
N VAL A 52 -41.16 42.37 -28.64
CA VAL A 52 -42.49 42.35 -28.03
C VAL A 52 -42.80 43.68 -27.34
N TYR A 53 -41.83 44.22 -26.58
CA TYR A 53 -41.99 45.52 -25.92
C TYR A 53 -42.20 46.66 -26.92
N GLN A 54 -41.42 46.70 -28.00
CA GLN A 54 -41.55 47.71 -29.05
C GLN A 54 -42.88 47.60 -29.79
N ASN A 55 -43.34 46.39 -30.12
CA ASN A 55 -44.61 46.17 -30.82
C ASN A 55 -45.80 46.63 -29.96
N LEU A 56 -45.83 46.26 -28.68
CA LEU A 56 -46.89 46.67 -27.75
C LEU A 56 -46.95 48.19 -27.58
N THR A 57 -45.80 48.82 -27.36
CA THR A 57 -45.72 50.28 -27.20
C THR A 57 -46.05 51.02 -28.50
N LEU A 58 -45.69 50.48 -29.66
CA LEU A 58 -46.02 51.05 -30.97
C LEU A 58 -47.53 51.00 -31.23
N ILE A 59 -48.19 49.86 -30.95
CA ILE A 59 -49.66 49.77 -31.08
C ILE A 59 -50.33 50.73 -30.09
N ALA A 60 -49.86 50.80 -28.84
CA ALA A 60 -50.42 51.72 -27.84
C ALA A 60 -50.29 53.19 -28.28
N HIS A 61 -49.14 53.58 -28.83
CA HIS A 61 -48.95 54.93 -29.38
C HIS A 61 -49.86 55.17 -30.59
N GLN A 62 -50.03 54.21 -31.50
CA GLN A 62 -50.94 54.35 -32.64
C GLN A 62 -52.40 54.53 -32.19
N VAL A 63 -52.85 53.77 -31.19
CA VAL A 63 -54.19 53.93 -30.62
C VAL A 63 -54.33 55.31 -29.97
N ARG A 64 -53.34 55.74 -29.19
CA ARG A 64 -53.35 57.06 -28.55
C ARG A 64 -53.39 58.22 -29.56
N ARG A 65 -52.78 58.06 -30.74
CA ARG A 65 -52.88 59.04 -31.84
C ARG A 65 -54.28 59.10 -32.45
N LEU A 66 -54.99 57.98 -32.54
CA LEU A 66 -56.40 57.96 -32.97
C LEU A 66 -57.31 58.73 -31.99
N ILE A 67 -57.01 58.67 -30.69
CA ILE A 67 -57.76 59.40 -29.65
C ILE A 67 -57.65 60.92 -29.85
N HIS A 68 -56.47 61.40 -30.24
CA HIS A 68 -56.23 62.84 -30.49
C HIS A 68 -56.64 63.29 -31.90
N GLN A 69 -57.45 62.49 -32.62
CA GLN A 69 -57.97 62.77 -33.97
C GLN A 69 -56.89 63.01 -35.05
N GLU A 70 -55.66 62.50 -34.84
CA GLU A 70 -54.66 62.50 -35.91
C GLU A 70 -54.97 61.41 -36.94
N SER A 71 -55.11 61.81 -38.21
CA SER A 71 -55.41 60.87 -39.29
C SER A 71 -54.25 59.89 -39.50
N LEU A 72 -54.45 58.63 -39.10
CA LEU A 72 -53.53 57.54 -39.39
C LEU A 72 -53.77 57.01 -40.81
N ARG A 73 -52.70 56.81 -41.58
CA ARG A 73 -52.73 56.23 -42.94
C ARG A 73 -53.22 54.77 -42.95
N LYS A 74 -53.16 54.08 -41.81
CA LYS A 74 -53.65 52.71 -41.61
C LYS A 74 -54.03 52.51 -40.14
N LYS A 75 -55.26 52.06 -39.87
CA LYS A 75 -55.71 51.73 -38.51
C LYS A 75 -55.00 50.45 -38.02
N PRO A 76 -54.72 50.32 -36.71
CA PRO A 76 -54.22 49.07 -36.16
C PRO A 76 -55.28 47.98 -36.32
N GLN A 77 -54.89 46.78 -36.74
CA GLN A 77 -55.82 45.65 -36.94
C GLN A 77 -56.61 45.29 -35.67
N ILE A 78 -56.04 45.55 -34.49
CA ILE A 78 -56.70 45.30 -33.21
C ILE A 78 -57.91 46.22 -33.02
N VAL A 79 -57.82 47.48 -33.49
CA VAL A 79 -58.90 48.47 -33.42
C VAL A 79 -60.02 48.07 -34.38
N GLU A 80 -59.70 47.72 -35.62
CA GLU A 80 -60.68 47.26 -36.62
C GLU A 80 -61.48 46.04 -36.13
N LYS A 81 -60.81 45.10 -35.44
CA LYS A 81 -61.46 43.91 -34.86
C LYS A 81 -62.40 44.27 -33.71
N ILE A 82 -62.03 45.24 -32.88
CA ILE A 82 -62.87 45.76 -31.79
C ILE A 82 -64.08 46.48 -32.39
N GLU A 83 -63.89 47.36 -33.35
CA GLU A 83 -64.96 48.07 -34.07
C GLU A 83 -65.97 47.08 -34.67
N TYR A 84 -65.49 46.04 -35.36
CA TYR A 84 -66.32 44.99 -35.95
C TYR A 84 -67.16 44.20 -34.92
N ARG A 85 -66.53 43.75 -33.82
CA ARG A 85 -67.25 43.01 -32.76
C ARG A 85 -68.26 43.89 -32.03
N LEU A 86 -67.93 45.16 -31.82
CA LEU A 86 -68.81 46.11 -31.16
C LEU A 86 -69.99 46.50 -32.06
N GLN A 87 -69.78 46.57 -33.38
CA GLN A 87 -70.85 46.75 -34.36
C GLN A 87 -71.81 45.54 -34.41
N GLN A 88 -71.31 44.31 -34.27
CA GLN A 88 -72.19 43.13 -34.15
C GLN A 88 -73.01 43.12 -32.85
N SER A 89 -72.54 43.81 -31.80
CA SER A 89 -73.16 43.82 -30.47
C SER A 89 -74.04 45.04 -30.21
N LEU A 90 -74.27 45.90 -31.24
CA LEU A 90 -75.03 47.14 -31.19
C LEU A 90 -76.46 47.00 -30.61
N THR A 91 -77.07 45.81 -30.69
CA THR A 91 -78.45 45.56 -30.22
C THR A 91 -78.57 45.52 -28.69
N ASN A 92 -77.47 45.33 -27.94
CA ASN A 92 -77.45 45.16 -26.48
C ASN A 92 -76.41 46.06 -25.80
N LEU A 93 -76.24 47.31 -26.28
CA LEU A 93 -75.22 48.25 -25.78
C LEU A 93 -75.30 48.51 -24.27
N ASP A 94 -76.48 48.55 -23.67
CA ASP A 94 -76.69 48.86 -22.24
C ASP A 94 -76.13 47.79 -21.27
N ARG A 95 -75.64 46.65 -21.77
CA ARG A 95 -75.04 45.57 -20.94
C ARG A 95 -73.64 45.16 -21.36
N LEU A 96 -73.01 45.87 -22.31
CA LEU A 96 -71.68 45.50 -22.80
C LEU A 96 -70.59 45.97 -21.83
N ASN A 97 -69.79 45.02 -21.35
CA ASN A 97 -68.57 45.32 -20.61
C ASN A 97 -67.42 45.58 -21.61
N THR A 98 -67.15 46.86 -21.88
CA THR A 98 -66.08 47.29 -22.81
C THR A 98 -64.73 46.69 -22.44
N THR A 99 -64.38 46.67 -21.15
CA THR A 99 -63.12 46.12 -20.64
C THR A 99 -62.98 44.63 -20.99
N ALA A 100 -64.04 43.83 -20.84
CA ALA A 100 -64.04 42.40 -21.17
C ALA A 100 -63.89 42.16 -22.69
N LEU A 101 -64.52 42.99 -23.53
CA LEU A 101 -64.40 42.87 -24.98
C LEU A 101 -62.99 43.20 -25.45
N VAL A 102 -62.41 44.29 -24.95
CA VAL A 102 -61.05 44.72 -25.31
C VAL A 102 -60.03 43.67 -24.86
N ASP A 103 -60.15 43.11 -23.65
CA ASP A 103 -59.25 42.06 -23.16
C ASP A 103 -59.41 40.74 -23.94
N GLN A 104 -60.64 40.39 -24.36
CA GLN A 104 -60.88 39.23 -25.22
C GLN A 104 -60.27 39.39 -26.62
N VAL A 105 -60.36 40.57 -27.23
CA VAL A 105 -59.72 40.82 -28.55
C VAL A 105 -58.19 40.88 -28.42
N TYR A 106 -57.68 41.49 -27.35
CA TYR A 106 -56.25 41.51 -27.04
C TYR A 106 -55.67 40.10 -26.94
N SER A 107 -56.30 39.24 -26.14
CA SER A 107 -55.85 37.85 -25.94
C SER A 107 -55.91 37.02 -27.23
N GLN A 108 -56.91 37.22 -28.09
CA GLN A 108 -57.03 36.51 -29.37
C GLN A 108 -55.97 36.93 -30.39
N GLN A 109 -55.66 38.23 -30.48
CA GLN A 109 -54.76 38.79 -31.51
C GLN A 109 -53.27 38.68 -31.11
N LEU A 110 -52.97 38.80 -29.82
CA LEU A 110 -51.59 38.85 -29.30
C LEU A 110 -51.18 37.61 -28.47
N SER A 111 -51.89 36.50 -28.62
CA SER A 111 -51.58 35.22 -27.94
C SER A 111 -50.11 34.79 -28.07
N LYS A 112 -49.52 34.94 -29.26
CA LYS A 112 -48.09 34.63 -29.51
C LYS A 112 -47.14 35.51 -28.70
N ASN A 113 -47.44 36.81 -28.59
CA ASN A 113 -46.63 37.74 -27.80
C ASN A 113 -46.71 37.41 -26.30
N GLN A 114 -47.85 36.91 -25.82
CA GLN A 114 -48.03 36.48 -24.45
C GLN A 114 -47.24 35.19 -24.14
N GLN A 115 -47.17 34.25 -25.09
CA GLN A 115 -46.34 33.04 -24.96
C GLN A 115 -44.85 33.37 -24.95
N LEU A 116 -44.39 34.26 -25.85
CA LEU A 116 -43.01 34.74 -25.88
C LEU A 116 -42.64 35.50 -24.60
N ASP A 117 -43.57 36.31 -24.06
CA ASP A 117 -43.39 37.00 -22.79
C ASP A 117 -43.20 36.03 -21.63
N TYR A 118 -44.04 34.99 -21.55
CA TYR A 118 -43.93 33.94 -20.53
C TYR A 118 -42.61 33.16 -20.65
N PHE A 119 -42.23 32.74 -21.86
CA PHE A 119 -40.98 32.05 -22.10
C PHE A 119 -39.77 32.88 -21.65
N CYS A 120 -39.72 34.17 -22.00
CA CYS A 120 -38.63 35.07 -21.59
C CYS A 120 -38.57 35.30 -20.07
N ARG A 121 -39.68 35.13 -19.34
CA ARG A 121 -39.70 35.20 -17.85
C ARG A 121 -39.20 33.91 -17.20
N LEU A 122 -39.45 32.76 -17.82
CA LEU A 122 -39.00 31.47 -17.32
C LEU A 122 -37.51 31.24 -17.60
N LEU A 123 -37.00 31.82 -18.68
CA LEU A 123 -35.66 31.57 -19.19
C LEU A 123 -34.51 31.88 -18.20
N PRO A 124 -34.51 32.96 -17.38
CA PRO A 124 -33.47 33.17 -16.37
C PRO A 124 -33.35 32.03 -15.37
N ASN A 125 -34.49 31.49 -14.91
CA ASN A 125 -34.53 30.37 -13.98
C ASN A 125 -34.05 29.07 -14.65
N LEU A 126 -34.43 28.88 -15.92
CA LEU A 126 -33.97 27.74 -16.70
C LEU A 126 -32.45 27.79 -16.94
N LEU A 127 -31.90 28.98 -17.17
CA LEU A 127 -30.46 29.17 -17.30
C LEU A 127 -29.71 28.83 -16.01
N LEU A 128 -30.23 29.24 -14.86
CA LEU A 128 -29.65 28.84 -13.57
C LEU A 128 -29.65 27.32 -13.40
N ALA A 129 -30.77 26.67 -13.76
CA ALA A 129 -30.86 25.21 -13.74
C ALA A 129 -29.86 24.55 -14.72
N PHE A 130 -29.68 25.10 -15.92
CA PHE A 130 -28.68 24.60 -16.88
C PHE A 130 -27.23 24.85 -16.41
N GLY A 131 -26.95 25.96 -15.73
CA GLY A 131 -25.63 26.21 -15.12
C GLY A 131 -25.30 25.21 -14.01
N LEU A 132 -26.28 24.89 -13.18
CA LEU A 132 -26.16 23.87 -12.14
C LEU A 132 -26.01 22.46 -12.74
N LEU A 133 -26.78 22.14 -13.79
CA LEU A 133 -26.63 20.89 -14.55
C LEU A 133 -25.24 20.77 -15.17
N GLY A 134 -24.71 21.85 -15.76
CA GLY A 134 -23.35 21.90 -16.32
C GLY A 134 -22.28 21.63 -15.25
N THR A 135 -22.49 22.15 -14.04
CA THR A 135 -21.60 21.89 -12.89
C THR A 135 -21.61 20.42 -12.51
N PHE A 136 -22.80 19.81 -12.37
CA PHE A 136 -22.91 18.39 -12.03
C PHE A 136 -22.32 17.48 -13.10
N LEU A 137 -22.58 17.77 -14.39
CA LEU A 137 -21.98 17.01 -15.49
C LEU A 137 -20.45 17.14 -15.48
N GLY A 138 -19.91 18.34 -15.27
CA GLY A 138 -18.47 18.57 -15.22
C GLY A 138 -17.79 17.86 -14.04
N ILE A 139 -18.38 17.88 -12.85
CA ILE A 139 -17.84 17.13 -11.69
C ILE A 139 -17.94 15.61 -11.91
N THR A 140 -19.03 15.14 -12.53
CA THR A 140 -19.23 13.70 -12.79
C THR A 140 -18.21 13.17 -13.81
N MET A 141 -17.95 13.91 -14.89
CA MET A 141 -16.91 13.57 -15.86
C MET A 141 -15.52 13.56 -15.22
N ASN A 142 -15.24 14.57 -14.39
CA ASN A 142 -13.98 14.65 -13.64
C ASN A 142 -13.78 13.43 -12.74
N LEU A 143 -14.82 12.99 -12.03
CA LEU A 143 -14.75 11.81 -11.16
C LEU A 143 -14.53 10.51 -11.96
N SER A 144 -15.11 10.41 -13.16
CA SER A 144 -14.88 9.31 -14.09
C SER A 144 -13.43 9.27 -14.58
N ASP A 145 -12.89 10.42 -15.01
CA ASP A 145 -11.51 10.54 -15.49
C ASP A 145 -10.51 10.25 -14.36
N LEU A 146 -10.79 10.72 -13.14
CA LEU A 146 -10.00 10.42 -11.96
C LEU A 146 -10.05 8.92 -11.61
N SER A 147 -11.21 8.27 -11.69
CA SER A 147 -11.33 6.83 -11.44
C SER A 147 -10.57 6.00 -12.47
N GLN A 148 -10.56 6.41 -13.73
CA GLN A 148 -9.80 5.73 -14.78
C GLN A 148 -8.30 5.91 -14.57
N THR A 149 -7.89 7.14 -14.25
CA THR A 149 -6.51 7.47 -13.89
C THR A 149 -6.04 6.64 -12.70
N ILE A 150 -6.85 6.54 -11.62
CA ILE A 150 -6.58 5.72 -10.41
C ILE A 150 -6.34 4.25 -10.74
N ASN A 151 -7.07 3.69 -11.71
CA ASN A 151 -6.88 2.29 -12.13
C ASN A 151 -5.61 2.08 -12.97
N GLU A 152 -5.04 3.14 -13.55
CA GLU A 152 -3.82 3.10 -14.37
C GLU A 152 -2.52 3.40 -13.57
N PHE A 153 -2.59 3.53 -12.23
CA PHE A 153 -1.47 3.84 -11.30
C PHE A 153 -0.32 2.79 -11.24
N GLY A 154 -0.22 1.88 -12.21
CA GLY A 154 0.71 0.75 -12.19
C GLY A 154 2.05 0.94 -12.91
N SER A 155 2.24 1.95 -13.77
CA SER A 155 3.49 2.03 -14.57
C SER A 155 3.95 3.45 -14.90
N ASN A 156 5.01 3.86 -14.21
CA ASN A 156 6.03 4.85 -14.58
C ASN A 156 5.74 6.34 -14.30
N SER A 157 6.80 6.98 -13.76
CA SER A 157 7.11 8.42 -13.69
C SER A 157 6.18 9.37 -12.92
N ILE A 158 6.77 10.14 -12.00
CA ILE A 158 6.11 11.22 -11.25
C ILE A 158 5.62 12.36 -12.17
N ASP A 159 6.29 12.57 -13.31
CA ASP A 159 5.87 13.57 -14.30
C ASP A 159 4.56 13.19 -15.02
N ASP A 160 4.33 11.89 -15.23
CA ASP A 160 3.07 11.38 -15.77
C ASP A 160 1.94 11.54 -14.74
N LEU A 161 2.23 11.39 -13.44
CA LEU A 161 1.29 11.67 -12.34
C LEU A 161 0.86 13.14 -12.28
N VAL A 162 1.79 14.09 -12.48
CA VAL A 162 1.47 15.52 -12.50
C VAL A 162 0.55 15.86 -13.68
N GLN A 163 0.84 15.34 -14.87
CA GLN A 163 -0.05 15.52 -16.04
C GLN A 163 -1.41 14.85 -15.87
N GLN A 164 -1.44 13.68 -15.23
CA GLN A 164 -2.66 12.91 -14.97
C GLN A 164 -3.58 13.56 -13.92
N VAL A 165 -3.03 14.28 -12.94
CA VAL A 165 -3.81 15.07 -11.96
C VAL A 165 -4.24 16.43 -12.52
N GLN A 166 -3.48 16.99 -13.46
CA GLN A 166 -3.82 18.27 -14.09
C GLN A 166 -5.11 18.21 -14.92
N ARG A 167 -5.39 17.09 -15.58
CA ARG A 167 -6.62 16.88 -16.38
C ARG A 167 -7.91 16.98 -15.52
N PRO A 168 -8.05 16.24 -14.41
CA PRO A 168 -9.11 16.42 -13.41
C PRO A 168 -9.26 17.87 -12.92
N LEU A 169 -8.16 18.53 -12.56
CA LEU A 169 -8.19 19.91 -12.05
C LEU A 169 -8.68 20.91 -13.11
N GLN A 170 -8.30 20.71 -14.37
CA GLN A 170 -8.81 21.50 -15.48
C GLN A 170 -10.32 21.27 -15.67
N GLY A 171 -10.80 20.03 -15.62
CA GLY A 171 -12.23 19.70 -15.71
C GLY A 171 -13.10 20.40 -14.66
N MET A 172 -12.57 20.58 -13.43
CA MET A 172 -13.24 21.35 -12.37
C MET A 172 -13.36 22.85 -12.71
N GLY A 173 -12.27 23.46 -13.19
CA GLY A 173 -12.29 24.87 -13.62
C GLY A 173 -13.28 25.12 -14.76
N VAL A 174 -13.38 24.17 -15.69
CA VAL A 174 -14.31 24.23 -16.82
C VAL A 174 -15.77 24.14 -16.36
N ALA A 175 -16.09 23.23 -15.43
CA ALA A 175 -17.43 23.11 -14.85
C ALA A 175 -17.87 24.43 -14.19
N PHE A 176 -16.95 25.08 -13.47
CA PHE A 176 -17.19 26.37 -12.82
C PHE A 176 -17.45 27.50 -13.82
N ILE A 177 -16.68 27.58 -14.91
CA ILE A 177 -16.87 28.59 -15.96
C ILE A 177 -18.25 28.45 -16.64
N SER A 178 -18.71 27.22 -16.87
CA SER A 178 -20.03 26.98 -17.46
C SER A 178 -21.17 27.51 -16.57
N SER A 179 -21.05 27.31 -15.26
CA SER A 179 -21.99 27.81 -14.26
C SER A 179 -21.94 29.34 -14.16
N LEU A 180 -20.74 29.92 -14.12
CA LEU A 180 -20.56 31.36 -14.09
C LEU A 180 -21.14 32.04 -15.33
N THR A 181 -20.98 31.43 -16.51
CA THR A 181 -21.56 31.91 -17.76
C THR A 181 -23.08 31.88 -17.70
N ALA A 182 -23.68 30.79 -17.23
CA ALA A 182 -25.12 30.64 -17.08
C ALA A 182 -25.72 31.65 -16.09
N VAL A 183 -25.05 31.87 -14.95
CA VAL A 183 -25.45 32.87 -13.94
C VAL A 183 -25.34 34.28 -14.52
N SER A 184 -24.23 34.62 -15.18
CA SER A 184 -24.03 35.95 -15.80
C SER A 184 -25.13 36.24 -16.84
N CYS A 185 -25.41 35.25 -17.69
CA CYS A 185 -26.49 35.31 -18.67
C CYS A 185 -27.87 35.45 -18.01
N SER A 186 -28.13 34.74 -16.91
CA SER A 186 -29.39 34.83 -16.15
C SER A 186 -29.58 36.22 -15.52
N VAL A 187 -28.53 36.78 -14.93
CA VAL A 187 -28.53 38.14 -14.36
C VAL A 187 -28.78 39.18 -15.45
N MET A 188 -28.09 39.08 -16.58
CA MET A 188 -28.27 39.98 -17.71
C MET A 188 -29.70 39.92 -18.24
N LEU A 189 -30.27 38.73 -18.40
CA LEU A 189 -31.63 38.55 -18.90
C LEU A 189 -32.69 39.04 -17.90
N THR A 190 -32.44 38.84 -16.61
CA THR A 190 -33.29 39.38 -15.53
C THR A 190 -33.29 40.91 -15.53
N LEU A 191 -32.12 41.54 -15.72
CA LEU A 191 -32.01 43.00 -15.80
C LEU A 191 -32.76 43.55 -17.02
N VAL A 192 -32.62 42.91 -18.18
CA VAL A 192 -33.38 43.29 -19.39
C VAL A 192 -34.89 43.10 -19.17
N ASN A 193 -35.31 42.03 -18.52
CA ASN A 193 -36.71 41.79 -18.18
C ASN A 193 -37.28 42.87 -17.25
N LEU A 194 -36.47 43.37 -16.30
CA LEU A 194 -36.82 44.46 -15.41
C LEU A 194 -36.94 45.80 -16.15
N LEU A 195 -35.94 46.14 -16.99
CA LEU A 195 -35.93 47.40 -17.75
C LEU A 195 -37.04 47.44 -18.81
N ARG A 196 -37.30 46.32 -19.50
CA ARG A 196 -38.34 46.19 -20.53
C ARG A 196 -39.55 45.45 -19.98
N ASN A 197 -40.22 46.09 -19.04
CA ASN A 197 -41.40 45.53 -18.40
C ASN A 197 -42.61 45.52 -19.36
N THR A 198 -42.90 44.35 -19.92
CA THR A 198 -44.01 44.09 -20.85
C THR A 198 -45.38 44.20 -20.18
N ASN A 199 -45.49 44.00 -18.86
CA ASN A 199 -46.76 44.20 -18.15
C ASN A 199 -47.20 45.66 -18.21
N VAL A 200 -46.26 46.58 -18.03
CA VAL A 200 -46.54 48.03 -18.11
C VAL A 200 -46.98 48.40 -19.53
N ALA A 201 -46.29 47.87 -20.56
CA ALA A 201 -46.68 48.10 -21.95
C ALA A 201 -48.06 47.51 -22.28
N ARG A 202 -48.41 46.33 -21.74
CA ARG A 202 -49.75 45.74 -21.88
C ARG A 202 -50.81 46.63 -21.25
N TYR A 203 -50.60 47.09 -20.03
CA TYR A 203 -51.56 47.97 -19.33
C TYR A 203 -51.79 49.27 -20.11
N GLN A 204 -50.71 49.89 -20.60
CA GLN A 204 -50.80 51.09 -21.45
C GLN A 204 -51.60 50.86 -22.73
N LEU A 205 -51.43 49.71 -23.39
CA LEU A 205 -52.20 49.36 -24.58
C LEU A 205 -53.68 49.12 -24.26
N LEU A 206 -53.97 48.36 -23.20
CA LEU A 206 -55.36 48.04 -22.81
C LEU A 206 -56.12 49.33 -22.44
N SER A 207 -55.50 50.18 -21.63
CA SER A 207 -56.07 51.47 -21.24
C SER A 207 -56.26 52.40 -22.44
N ALA A 208 -55.32 52.45 -23.39
CA ALA A 208 -55.49 53.26 -24.60
C ALA A 208 -56.62 52.72 -25.50
N LEU A 209 -56.80 51.39 -25.57
CA LEU A 209 -57.89 50.79 -26.34
C LEU A 209 -59.25 51.06 -25.70
N GLU A 210 -59.35 50.96 -24.37
CA GLU A 210 -60.56 51.30 -23.61
C GLU A 210 -60.95 52.78 -23.80
N ASP A 211 -59.98 53.68 -23.63
CA ASP A 211 -60.14 55.14 -23.84
C ASP A 211 -60.61 55.45 -25.29
N TYR A 212 -60.04 54.79 -26.30
CA TYR A 212 -60.50 54.92 -27.68
C TYR A 212 -61.95 54.47 -27.89
N VAL A 213 -62.34 53.33 -27.31
CA VAL A 213 -63.70 52.79 -27.48
C VAL A 213 -64.73 53.70 -26.82
N ASP A 214 -64.50 54.10 -25.58
CA ASP A 214 -65.47 54.87 -24.79
C ASP A 214 -65.57 56.33 -25.24
N ASN A 215 -64.44 56.97 -25.60
CA ASN A 215 -64.42 58.41 -25.89
C ASN A 215 -64.45 58.76 -27.38
N VAL A 216 -64.09 57.84 -28.29
CA VAL A 216 -64.09 58.10 -29.74
C VAL A 216 -65.16 57.27 -30.45
N TYR A 217 -65.15 55.95 -30.27
CA TYR A 217 -65.97 55.06 -31.09
C TYR A 217 -67.45 55.03 -30.67
N ILE A 218 -67.77 54.86 -29.39
CA ILE A 218 -69.16 54.83 -28.90
C ILE A 218 -69.90 56.16 -29.20
N PRO A 219 -69.31 57.34 -28.94
CA PRO A 219 -69.95 58.62 -29.30
C PRO A 219 -70.13 58.81 -30.81
N SER A 220 -69.21 58.27 -31.64
CA SER A 220 -69.30 58.35 -33.11
C SER A 220 -70.46 57.56 -33.73
N LEU A 221 -71.05 56.62 -32.98
CA LEU A 221 -72.21 55.82 -33.41
C LEU A 221 -73.56 56.57 -33.29
N GLY A 222 -73.56 57.85 -32.89
CA GLY A 222 -74.71 58.76 -33.06
C GLY A 222 -76.00 58.37 -32.33
N HIS A 223 -75.93 57.58 -31.26
CA HIS A 223 -77.12 57.21 -30.49
C HIS A 223 -77.55 58.38 -29.59
N LYS A 224 -78.72 58.95 -29.91
CA LYS A 224 -79.38 59.99 -29.11
C LYS A 224 -79.77 59.49 -27.71
N SER A 225 -79.71 60.40 -26.74
CA SER A 225 -80.04 60.21 -25.32
C SER A 225 -81.41 59.55 -25.06
N PRO A 226 -81.52 58.65 -24.04
CA PRO A 226 -82.74 57.90 -23.71
C PRO A 226 -83.95 58.74 -23.26
N MET A 227 -83.78 60.03 -23.02
CA MET A 227 -84.82 60.90 -22.45
C MET A 227 -85.87 61.33 -23.49
N GLU A 228 -85.48 61.48 -24.76
CA GLU A 228 -86.36 61.97 -25.84
C GLU A 228 -87.37 60.91 -26.31
N ARG A 229 -87.04 59.61 -26.20
CA ARG A 229 -87.93 58.47 -26.57
C ARG A 229 -88.91 58.03 -25.47
N SER A 230 -88.77 58.60 -24.29
CA SER A 230 -89.56 58.22 -23.10
C SER A 230 -90.81 59.08 -22.94
N VAL A 231 -90.82 60.29 -23.52
CA VAL A 231 -91.92 61.25 -23.42
C VAL A 231 -93.07 60.91 -24.37
N ASP A 232 -92.78 60.54 -25.62
CA ASP A 232 -93.83 60.20 -26.62
C ASP A 232 -94.57 58.89 -26.30
N ARG A 233 -93.93 57.96 -25.59
CA ARG A 233 -94.57 56.70 -25.16
C ARG A 233 -95.40 56.85 -23.88
N LEU A 234 -95.23 57.93 -23.13
CA LEU A 234 -95.90 58.12 -21.84
C LEU A 234 -97.38 58.50 -22.02
N GLU A 235 -97.71 59.21 -23.09
CA GLU A 235 -99.07 59.64 -23.41
C GLU A 235 -99.96 58.48 -23.89
N GLU A 236 -99.40 57.54 -24.66
CA GLU A 236 -100.11 56.35 -25.15
C GLU A 236 -100.27 55.26 -24.07
N PHE A 237 -99.34 55.20 -23.10
CA PHE A 237 -99.35 54.22 -22.01
C PHE A 237 -100.46 54.50 -20.98
N PHE A 238 -100.75 55.78 -20.71
CA PHE A 238 -101.73 56.18 -19.69
C PHE A 238 -103.16 55.78 -20.05
N GLN A 239 -103.54 55.85 -21.33
CA GLN A 239 -104.89 55.45 -21.75
C GLN A 239 -105.12 53.94 -21.74
N ARG A 240 -104.09 53.15 -22.08
CA ARG A 240 -104.16 51.68 -22.04
C ARG A 240 -104.13 51.12 -20.61
N PHE A 241 -103.36 51.77 -19.73
CA PHE A 241 -103.21 51.38 -18.34
C PHE A 241 -104.55 51.40 -17.59
N THR A 242 -105.34 52.47 -17.73
CA THR A 242 -106.61 52.61 -16.98
C THR A 242 -107.66 51.54 -17.34
N HIS A 243 -107.61 50.96 -18.54
CA HIS A 243 -108.59 49.97 -18.99
C HIS A 243 -108.22 48.52 -18.60
N GLU A 244 -106.93 48.16 -18.58
CA GLU A 244 -106.51 46.79 -18.23
C GLU A 244 -106.04 46.58 -16.78
N PHE A 245 -105.74 47.66 -16.05
CA PHE A 245 -105.11 47.58 -14.72
C PHE A 245 -105.99 46.87 -13.67
N GLY A 246 -107.32 46.96 -13.78
CA GLY A 246 -108.23 46.36 -12.79
C GLY A 246 -108.36 44.84 -12.83
N ILE A 247 -108.22 44.23 -14.02
CA ILE A 247 -108.40 42.78 -14.22
C ILE A 247 -107.04 42.06 -14.30
N SER A 248 -106.04 42.67 -14.94
CA SER A 248 -104.71 42.06 -15.12
C SER A 248 -103.82 42.12 -13.88
N VAL A 249 -103.96 43.11 -12.98
CA VAL A 249 -103.08 43.24 -11.81
C VAL A 249 -103.34 42.17 -10.76
N ARG A 250 -104.60 41.81 -10.50
CA ARG A 250 -104.91 40.75 -9.52
C ARG A 250 -104.36 39.40 -9.98
N GLN A 251 -104.57 39.05 -11.26
CA GLN A 251 -104.11 37.80 -11.86
C GLN A 251 -102.57 37.79 -12.06
N ALA A 252 -101.94 38.90 -12.44
CA ALA A 252 -100.49 39.01 -12.59
C ALA A 252 -99.74 39.08 -11.25
N VAL A 253 -100.36 39.59 -10.18
CA VAL A 253 -99.79 39.56 -8.83
C VAL A 253 -99.89 38.15 -8.24
N GLU A 254 -101.04 37.47 -8.31
CA GLU A 254 -101.15 36.06 -7.86
C GLU A 254 -100.20 35.13 -8.65
N GLN A 255 -100.04 35.34 -9.97
CA GLN A 255 -99.22 34.49 -10.83
C GLN A 255 -97.71 34.84 -10.79
N SER A 256 -97.31 36.11 -10.62
CA SER A 256 -95.88 36.49 -10.60
C SER A 256 -95.26 36.62 -9.20
N LEU A 257 -96.04 36.96 -8.16
CA LEU A 257 -95.55 36.93 -6.79
C LEU A 257 -95.62 35.52 -6.20
N GLY A 258 -96.60 34.68 -6.55
CA GLY A 258 -96.71 33.32 -6.02
C GLY A 258 -95.45 32.49 -6.29
N GLU A 259 -95.01 32.40 -7.55
CA GLU A 259 -93.77 31.71 -7.91
C GLU A 259 -92.51 32.37 -7.31
N LYS A 260 -92.39 33.70 -7.36
CA LYS A 260 -91.21 34.39 -6.84
C LYS A 260 -91.10 34.35 -5.32
N VAL A 261 -92.20 34.43 -4.58
CA VAL A 261 -92.23 34.28 -3.12
C VAL A 261 -91.89 32.84 -2.73
N THR A 262 -92.36 31.85 -3.50
CA THR A 262 -91.97 30.45 -3.30
C THR A 262 -90.48 30.24 -3.59
N ALA A 263 -89.96 30.80 -4.68
CA ALA A 263 -88.54 30.76 -5.01
C ALA A 263 -87.65 31.49 -3.98
N ILE A 264 -88.13 32.61 -3.41
CA ILE A 264 -87.45 33.29 -2.31
C ILE A 264 -87.50 32.43 -1.05
N MET A 265 -88.64 31.82 -0.73
CA MET A 265 -88.79 30.97 0.45
C MET A 265 -87.92 29.71 0.34
N ASP A 266 -87.83 29.10 -0.85
CA ASP A 266 -86.99 27.95 -1.13
C ASP A 266 -85.50 28.34 -1.13
N GLY A 267 -85.14 29.48 -1.75
CA GLY A 267 -83.79 30.03 -1.67
C GLY A 267 -83.37 30.37 -0.24
N ASN A 268 -84.31 30.82 0.60
CA ASN A 268 -84.04 31.13 2.01
C ASN A 268 -83.94 29.84 2.85
N ARG A 269 -84.72 28.80 2.53
CA ARG A 269 -84.55 27.45 3.11
C ARG A 269 -83.22 26.82 2.70
N GLU A 270 -82.85 26.93 1.44
CA GLU A 270 -81.58 26.43 0.91
C GLU A 270 -80.40 27.19 1.50
N ALA A 271 -80.48 28.52 1.61
CA ALA A 271 -79.49 29.33 2.30
C ALA A 271 -79.36 28.94 3.77
N ASN A 272 -80.47 28.69 4.47
CA ASN A 272 -80.43 28.19 5.85
C ASN A 272 -79.80 26.80 5.94
N HIS A 273 -80.13 25.89 5.03
CA HIS A 273 -79.54 24.55 4.98
C HIS A 273 -78.03 24.62 4.72
N LEU A 274 -77.61 25.45 3.76
CA LEU A 274 -76.21 25.68 3.43
C LEU A 274 -75.46 26.33 4.59
N ALA A 275 -76.07 27.31 5.28
CA ALA A 275 -75.50 27.92 6.48
C ALA A 275 -75.30 26.89 7.60
N ASN A 276 -76.27 26.01 7.81
CA ASN A 276 -76.16 24.93 8.80
C ASN A 276 -75.09 23.89 8.43
N GLN A 277 -74.93 23.63 7.12
CA GLN A 277 -73.89 22.76 6.59
C GLN A 277 -72.50 23.38 6.74
N VAL A 278 -72.35 24.68 6.46
CA VAL A 278 -71.10 25.44 6.68
C VAL A 278 -70.75 25.42 8.17
N TYR A 279 -71.71 25.65 9.06
CA TYR A 279 -71.50 25.59 10.51
C TYR A 279 -71.00 24.19 10.95
N THR A 280 -71.65 23.14 10.48
CA THR A 280 -71.25 21.75 10.77
C THR A 280 -69.85 21.44 10.24
N ARG A 281 -69.55 21.80 8.99
CA ARG A 281 -68.22 21.58 8.39
C ARG A 281 -67.13 22.39 9.06
N PHE A 282 -67.44 23.58 9.53
CA PHE A 282 -66.51 24.41 10.28
C PHE A 282 -66.19 23.77 11.63
N LEU A 283 -67.21 23.24 12.32
CA LEU A 283 -67.03 22.51 13.58
C LEU A 283 -66.20 21.23 13.39
N GLU A 284 -66.46 20.46 12.34
CA GLU A 284 -65.66 19.28 11.96
C GLU A 284 -64.21 19.64 11.66
N SER A 285 -63.99 20.70 10.87
CA SER A 285 -62.65 21.18 10.52
C SER A 285 -61.89 21.67 11.75
N ALA A 286 -62.55 22.41 12.64
CA ALA A 286 -61.97 22.84 13.91
C ALA A 286 -61.62 21.64 14.82
N GLY A 287 -62.46 20.60 14.84
CA GLY A 287 -62.19 19.34 15.52
C GLY A 287 -60.96 18.62 14.97
N ALA A 288 -60.86 18.51 13.64
CA ALA A 288 -59.70 17.93 12.96
C ALA A 288 -58.42 18.75 13.23
N MET A 289 -58.51 20.08 13.23
CA MET A 289 -57.39 20.97 13.50
C MET A 289 -56.90 20.84 14.95
N LYS A 290 -57.83 20.75 15.91
CA LYS A 290 -57.51 20.45 17.32
C LYS A 290 -56.82 19.09 17.45
N SER A 291 -57.34 18.06 16.77
CA SER A 291 -56.75 16.72 16.77
C SER A 291 -55.33 16.74 16.20
N GLY A 292 -55.13 17.38 15.03
CA GLY A 292 -53.83 17.56 14.42
C GLY A 292 -52.85 18.31 15.33
N ALA A 293 -53.30 19.37 16.02
CA ALA A 293 -52.48 20.10 16.98
C ALA A 293 -52.09 19.23 18.19
N MET A 294 -52.99 18.36 18.68
CA MET A 294 -52.65 17.42 19.75
C MET A 294 -51.62 16.40 19.30
N ILE A 295 -51.80 15.80 18.11
CA ILE A 295 -50.82 14.86 17.53
C ILE A 295 -49.47 15.52 17.33
N PHE A 296 -49.44 16.76 16.85
CA PHE A 296 -48.21 17.52 16.68
C PHE A 296 -47.51 17.77 18.02
N ARG A 297 -48.27 18.18 19.04
CA ARG A 297 -47.73 18.37 20.40
C ARG A 297 -47.21 17.06 21.00
N GLU A 298 -47.93 15.96 20.81
CA GLU A 298 -47.51 14.62 21.23
C GLU A 298 -46.18 14.24 20.56
N SER A 299 -46.10 14.43 19.24
CA SER A 299 -44.91 14.14 18.44
C SER A 299 -43.71 14.99 18.85
N ALA A 300 -43.93 16.28 19.12
CA ALA A 300 -42.90 17.18 19.64
C ALA A 300 -42.38 16.76 21.02
N ASN A 301 -43.29 16.34 21.91
CA ASN A 301 -42.93 15.86 23.25
C ASN A 301 -42.19 14.51 23.19
N ILE A 302 -42.59 13.60 22.30
CA ILE A 302 -41.85 12.35 22.03
C ILE A 302 -40.46 12.68 21.49
N PHE A 303 -40.35 13.63 20.55
CA PHE A 303 -39.07 14.04 19.99
C PHE A 303 -38.14 14.64 21.06
N GLU A 304 -38.65 15.52 21.91
CA GLU A 304 -37.91 16.08 23.04
C GLU A 304 -37.44 14.99 24.02
N ARG A 305 -38.35 14.10 24.43
CA ARG A 305 -38.05 12.99 25.36
C ARG A 305 -37.13 11.93 24.77
N SER A 306 -37.12 11.76 23.45
CA SER A 306 -36.28 10.75 22.78
C SER A 306 -34.79 11.01 22.98
N GLN A 307 -34.42 12.22 23.42
CA GLN A 307 -33.04 12.68 23.54
C GLN A 307 -32.26 12.42 22.24
N PHE A 308 -32.93 12.50 21.10
CA PHE A 308 -32.35 12.16 19.80
C PHE A 308 -31.04 12.92 19.56
N ALA A 309 -31.02 14.23 19.83
CA ALA A 309 -29.81 15.04 19.71
C ALA A 309 -28.65 14.55 20.60
N HIS A 310 -28.96 14.11 21.83
CA HIS A 310 -27.95 13.58 22.75
C HIS A 310 -27.43 12.21 22.28
N LYS A 311 -28.31 11.30 21.85
CA LYS A 311 -27.92 10.00 21.29
C LYS A 311 -27.10 10.16 20.01
N LEU A 312 -27.47 11.11 19.15
CA LEU A 312 -26.71 11.43 17.94
C LEU A 312 -25.32 11.97 18.29
N ALA A 313 -25.23 12.89 19.25
CA ALA A 313 -23.95 13.42 19.72
C ALA A 313 -23.06 12.32 20.34
N SER A 314 -23.60 11.48 21.22
CA SER A 314 -22.87 10.36 21.83
C SER A 314 -22.43 9.31 20.80
N SER A 315 -23.27 9.02 19.80
CA SER A 315 -22.91 8.13 18.70
C SER A 315 -21.78 8.71 17.86
N MET A 316 -21.81 10.02 17.60
CA MET A 316 -20.74 10.71 16.88
C MET A 316 -19.42 10.72 17.66
N GLU A 317 -19.47 10.90 18.98
CA GLU A 317 -18.31 10.78 19.87
C GLU A 317 -17.72 9.37 19.85
N SER A 318 -18.57 8.34 19.88
CA SER A 318 -18.16 6.95 19.74
C SER A 318 -17.52 6.68 18.37
N LEU A 319 -18.03 7.29 17.30
CA LEU A 319 -17.46 7.19 15.95
C LEU A 319 -16.08 7.85 15.88
N VAL A 320 -15.90 9.04 16.44
CA VAL A 320 -14.60 9.72 16.53
C VAL A 320 -13.60 8.87 17.33
N THR A 321 -14.05 8.26 18.41
CA THR A 321 -13.20 7.36 19.23
C THR A 321 -12.80 6.12 18.44
N THR A 322 -13.74 5.52 17.71
CA THR A 322 -13.47 4.37 16.83
C THR A 322 -12.47 4.73 15.73
N GLN A 323 -12.61 5.89 15.11
CA GLN A 323 -11.68 6.39 14.10
C GLN A 323 -10.26 6.56 14.66
N ARG A 324 -10.13 7.07 15.90
CA ARG A 324 -8.83 7.22 16.57
C ARG A 324 -8.19 5.86 16.86
N GLU A 325 -8.95 4.90 17.37
CA GLU A 325 -8.46 3.54 17.61
C GLU A 325 -8.07 2.81 16.32
N LEU A 326 -8.80 3.04 15.23
CA LEU A 326 -8.49 2.46 13.93
C LEU A 326 -7.18 3.03 13.38
N SER A 327 -6.95 4.34 13.53
CA SER A 327 -5.68 4.98 13.18
C SER A 327 -4.51 4.44 14.03
N ARG A 328 -4.71 4.27 15.34
CA ARG A 328 -3.73 3.65 16.24
C ARG A 328 -3.41 2.21 15.82
N SER A 329 -4.43 1.44 15.46
CA SER A 329 -4.30 0.06 14.99
C SER A 329 -3.52 -0.03 13.68
N ALA A 330 -3.76 0.90 12.74
CA ALA A 330 -2.96 1.00 11.51
C ALA A 330 -1.47 1.30 11.81
N GLY A 331 -1.20 2.15 12.81
CA GLY A 331 0.17 2.41 13.29
C GLY A 331 0.85 1.16 13.86
N VAL A 332 0.15 0.41 14.73
CA VAL A 332 0.67 -0.86 15.28
C VAL A 332 0.88 -1.90 14.19
N LEU A 333 -0.01 -1.99 13.20
CA LEU A 333 0.14 -2.91 12.07
C LEU A 333 1.38 -2.56 11.22
N ASN A 334 1.63 -1.28 10.98
CA ASN A 334 2.84 -0.82 10.29
C ASN A 334 4.11 -1.20 11.08
N GLN A 335 4.11 -1.00 12.40
CA GLN A 335 5.24 -1.38 13.26
C GLN A 335 5.46 -2.91 13.29
N SER A 336 4.38 -3.70 13.33
CA SER A 336 4.46 -5.16 13.21
C SER A 336 5.04 -5.59 11.87
N THR A 337 4.63 -4.92 10.79
CA THR A 337 5.18 -5.18 9.43
C THR A 337 6.68 -4.91 9.38
N GLN A 338 7.15 -3.81 9.98
CA GLN A 338 8.59 -3.52 10.11
C GLN A 338 9.32 -4.57 10.94
N SER A 339 8.73 -5.03 12.05
CA SER A 339 9.31 -6.10 12.89
C SER A 339 9.45 -7.41 12.12
N ILE A 340 8.45 -7.77 11.33
CA ILE A 340 8.51 -8.94 10.43
C ILE A 340 9.62 -8.78 9.40
N GLN A 341 9.75 -7.59 8.79
CA GLN A 341 10.82 -7.32 7.84
C GLN A 341 12.22 -7.47 8.46
N MET A 342 12.42 -6.99 9.69
CA MET A 342 13.67 -7.20 10.44
C MET A 342 13.92 -8.68 10.74
N ALA A 343 12.89 -9.42 11.14
CA ALA A 343 13.00 -10.86 11.39
C ALA A 343 13.37 -11.64 10.11
N ILE A 344 12.81 -11.26 8.96
CA ILE A 344 13.18 -11.83 7.65
C ILE A 344 14.64 -11.54 7.33
N ALA A 345 15.11 -10.30 7.54
CA ALA A 345 16.51 -9.95 7.32
C ALA A 345 17.47 -10.73 8.23
N ALA A 346 17.12 -10.90 9.52
CA ALA A 346 17.89 -11.71 10.45
C ALA A 346 17.93 -13.19 10.03
N LEU A 347 16.81 -13.75 9.57
CA LEU A 347 16.74 -15.11 9.04
C LEU A 347 17.62 -15.28 7.78
N GLN A 348 17.61 -14.30 6.87
CA GLN A 348 18.48 -14.33 5.70
C GLN A 348 19.96 -14.33 6.07
N SER A 349 20.36 -13.50 7.05
CA SER A 349 21.73 -13.49 7.56
C SER A 349 22.12 -14.82 8.20
N SER A 350 21.25 -15.38 9.03
CA SER A 350 21.47 -16.70 9.65
C SER A 350 21.60 -17.81 8.60
N ASN A 351 20.78 -17.77 7.55
CA ASN A 351 20.87 -18.73 6.46
C ASN A 351 22.21 -18.62 5.71
N ALA A 352 22.72 -17.40 5.50
CA ALA A 352 24.04 -17.20 4.89
C ALA A 352 25.17 -17.75 5.79
N GLU A 353 25.09 -17.56 7.10
CA GLU A 353 26.04 -18.18 8.04
C GLU A 353 25.96 -19.71 8.02
N MET A 354 24.76 -20.28 7.93
CA MET A 354 24.57 -21.73 7.85
C MET A 354 25.17 -22.32 6.57
N VAL A 355 25.04 -21.62 5.44
CA VAL A 355 25.72 -22.01 4.18
C VAL A 355 27.24 -21.99 4.37
N ARG A 356 27.79 -20.95 5.01
CA ARG A 356 29.23 -20.86 5.29
C ARG A 356 29.71 -21.97 6.23
N LEU A 357 28.92 -22.30 7.25
CA LEU A 357 29.20 -23.40 8.16
C LEU A 357 29.18 -24.75 7.42
N SER A 358 28.21 -24.95 6.53
CA SER A 358 28.13 -26.15 5.68
C SER A 358 29.38 -26.31 4.81
N GLU A 359 29.87 -25.22 4.23
CA GLU A 359 31.12 -25.22 3.45
C GLU A 359 32.34 -25.56 4.32
N GLN A 360 32.44 -24.99 5.53
CA GLN A 360 33.49 -25.31 6.49
C GLN A 360 33.45 -26.77 6.95
N ILE A 361 32.26 -27.32 7.23
CA ILE A 361 32.09 -28.74 7.58
C ILE A 361 32.56 -29.62 6.43
N ASN A 362 32.22 -29.28 5.18
CA ASN A 362 32.64 -30.05 4.02
C ASN A 362 34.17 -30.03 3.86
N LEU A 363 34.80 -28.86 4.03
CA LEU A 363 36.26 -28.73 4.02
C LEU A 363 36.92 -29.55 5.15
N SER A 364 36.38 -29.46 6.37
CA SER A 364 36.86 -30.24 7.51
C SER A 364 36.69 -31.74 7.27
N THR A 365 35.57 -32.18 6.69
CA THR A 365 35.32 -33.58 6.36
C THR A 365 36.35 -34.09 5.35
N LYS A 366 36.69 -33.27 4.34
CA LYS A 366 37.76 -33.58 3.38
C LYS A 366 39.12 -33.72 4.07
N GLN A 367 39.47 -32.81 4.97
CA GLN A 367 40.70 -32.89 5.76
C GLN A 367 40.72 -34.12 6.67
N SER A 368 39.62 -34.45 7.35
CA SER A 368 39.53 -35.67 8.16
C SER A 368 39.69 -36.94 7.32
N SER A 369 39.15 -36.97 6.10
CA SER A 369 39.36 -38.07 5.16
C SER A 369 40.84 -38.20 4.76
N GLU A 370 41.54 -37.09 4.57
CA GLU A 370 42.97 -37.09 4.27
C GLU A 370 43.80 -37.61 5.45
N VAL A 371 43.50 -37.15 6.67
CA VAL A 371 44.13 -37.63 7.92
C VAL A 371 43.88 -39.13 8.11
N LEU A 372 42.67 -39.63 7.82
CA LEU A 372 42.37 -41.06 7.84
C LEU A 372 43.25 -41.82 6.85
N GLY A 373 43.41 -41.30 5.63
CA GLY A 373 44.31 -41.87 4.63
C GLY A 373 45.77 -41.92 5.10
N MET A 374 46.28 -40.84 5.70
CA MET A 374 47.62 -40.80 6.28
C MET A 374 47.77 -41.78 7.46
N THR A 375 46.76 -41.89 8.31
CA THR A 375 46.76 -42.83 9.45
C THR A 375 46.80 -44.27 8.98
N GLN A 376 46.03 -44.60 7.94
CA GLN A 376 46.05 -45.92 7.32
C GLN A 376 47.42 -46.21 6.68
N ALA A 377 48.00 -45.24 5.98
CA ALA A 377 49.36 -45.36 5.43
C ALA A 377 50.41 -45.60 6.52
N ASN A 378 50.34 -44.85 7.63
CA ASN A 378 51.20 -45.06 8.79
C ASN A 378 50.99 -46.45 9.40
N GLN A 379 49.76 -46.95 9.48
CA GLN A 379 49.47 -48.30 10.00
C GLN A 379 50.11 -49.39 9.13
N TYR A 380 50.09 -49.25 7.80
CA TYR A 380 50.83 -50.15 6.91
C TYR A 380 52.34 -50.06 7.14
N SER A 381 52.88 -48.85 7.27
CA SER A 381 54.31 -48.62 7.49
C SER A 381 54.78 -49.17 8.85
N LEU A 382 53.98 -49.00 9.92
CA LEU A 382 54.20 -49.63 11.22
C LEU A 382 54.13 -51.15 11.14
N GLY A 383 53.20 -51.71 10.35
CA GLY A 383 53.17 -53.15 10.07
C GLY A 383 54.46 -53.65 9.45
N ASP A 384 55.05 -52.89 8.51
CA ASP A 384 56.35 -53.22 7.93
C ASP A 384 57.49 -53.13 8.97
N VAL A 385 57.51 -52.10 9.81
CA VAL A 385 58.48 -51.97 10.91
C VAL A 385 58.37 -53.15 11.89
N VAL A 386 57.16 -53.59 12.24
CA VAL A 386 56.94 -54.77 13.09
C VAL A 386 57.52 -56.02 12.43
N ASN A 387 57.29 -56.22 11.13
CA ASN A 387 57.87 -57.35 10.39
C ASN A 387 59.41 -57.29 10.39
N GLN A 388 60.00 -56.11 10.20
CA GLN A 388 61.45 -55.92 10.25
C GLN A 388 62.01 -56.21 11.65
N LEU A 389 61.34 -55.79 12.72
CA LEU A 389 61.71 -56.11 14.10
C LEU A 389 61.64 -57.61 14.39
N GLN A 390 60.62 -58.31 13.89
CA GLN A 390 60.53 -59.77 14.00
C GLN A 390 61.70 -60.46 13.29
N GLN A 391 62.05 -60.01 12.08
CA GLN A 391 63.22 -60.53 11.37
C GLN A 391 64.52 -60.26 12.14
N ALA A 392 64.70 -59.05 12.69
CA ALA A 392 65.85 -58.72 13.52
C ALA A 392 65.93 -59.61 14.77
N SER A 393 64.79 -59.89 15.42
CA SER A 393 64.71 -60.81 16.56
C SER A 393 65.18 -62.22 16.19
N HIS A 394 64.78 -62.75 15.02
CA HIS A 394 65.29 -64.02 14.52
C HIS A 394 66.81 -64.01 14.28
N ILE A 395 67.36 -62.90 13.76
CA ILE A 395 68.82 -62.73 13.61
C ILE A 395 69.49 -62.72 14.98
N PHE A 396 68.98 -61.95 15.96
CA PHE A 396 69.50 -61.93 17.32
C PHE A 396 69.50 -63.32 17.97
N HIS A 397 68.42 -64.09 17.80
CA HIS A 397 68.35 -65.45 18.32
C HIS A 397 69.41 -66.37 17.70
N SER A 398 69.74 -66.18 16.42
CA SER A 398 70.84 -66.87 15.74
C SER A 398 72.21 -66.47 16.30
N VAL A 399 72.42 -65.17 16.54
CA VAL A 399 73.65 -64.65 17.17
C VAL A 399 73.85 -65.23 18.57
N ILE A 400 72.79 -65.25 19.40
CA ILE A 400 72.82 -65.84 20.75
C ILE A 400 73.21 -67.32 20.68
N ARG A 401 72.64 -68.09 19.75
CA ARG A 401 72.99 -69.51 19.55
C ARG A 401 74.45 -69.69 19.13
N THR A 402 74.98 -68.77 18.33
CA THR A 402 76.37 -68.81 17.88
C THR A 402 77.33 -68.49 19.03
N LEU A 403 76.99 -67.52 19.88
CA LEU A 403 77.73 -67.21 21.11
C LEU A 403 77.75 -68.39 22.08
N ASP A 404 76.61 -69.06 22.31
CA ASP A 404 76.55 -70.28 23.14
C ASP A 404 77.48 -71.40 22.61
N LEU A 405 77.52 -71.58 21.29
CA LEU A 405 78.44 -72.53 20.66
C LEU A 405 79.92 -72.13 20.80
N LEU A 406 80.23 -70.84 20.72
CA LEU A 406 81.59 -70.34 20.94
C LEU A 406 82.02 -70.52 22.40
N GLN A 407 81.14 -70.22 23.35
CA GLN A 407 81.40 -70.40 24.78
C GLN A 407 81.71 -71.88 25.10
N LYS A 408 80.89 -72.82 24.62
CA LYS A 408 81.15 -74.27 24.76
C LYS A 408 82.48 -74.72 24.15
N ARG A 409 82.92 -74.10 23.04
CA ARG A 409 84.24 -74.40 22.45
C ARG A 409 85.39 -73.84 23.28
N LEU A 410 85.19 -72.72 23.96
CA LEU A 410 86.19 -72.11 24.83
C LEU A 410 86.45 -72.99 26.06
N ASP A 411 85.37 -73.46 26.70
CA ASP A 411 85.45 -74.36 27.87
C ASP A 411 86.25 -75.64 27.54
N ASN A 412 85.94 -76.30 26.42
CA ASN A 412 86.65 -77.50 25.98
C ASN A 412 88.15 -77.25 25.68
N ARG A 413 88.52 -76.04 25.22
CA ARG A 413 89.93 -75.68 25.05
C ARG A 413 90.63 -75.47 26.40
N SER A 414 89.94 -74.91 27.38
CA SER A 414 90.45 -74.76 28.74
C SER A 414 90.80 -76.12 29.36
N ASP A 415 89.89 -77.10 29.25
CA ASP A 415 90.12 -78.46 29.76
C ASP A 415 91.35 -79.14 29.13
N ARG A 416 91.59 -78.90 27.82
CA ARG A 416 92.77 -79.43 27.13
C ARG A 416 94.08 -78.85 27.67
N LEU A 417 94.11 -77.58 28.05
CA LEU A 417 95.31 -76.95 28.61
C LEU A 417 95.66 -77.50 29.99
N ILE A 418 94.65 -77.81 30.82
CA ILE A 418 94.84 -78.44 32.13
C ILE A 418 95.52 -79.81 31.98
N ASN A 419 95.07 -80.62 31.02
CA ASN A 419 95.67 -81.94 30.76
C ASN A 419 97.13 -81.85 30.28
N VAL A 420 97.47 -80.87 29.41
CA VAL A 420 98.86 -80.66 28.96
C VAL A 420 99.77 -80.27 30.13
N HIS A 421 99.29 -79.43 31.04
CA HIS A 421 100.04 -79.06 32.24
C HIS A 421 100.32 -80.28 33.13
N ALA A 422 99.33 -81.15 33.33
CA ALA A 422 99.50 -82.37 34.12
C ALA A 422 100.52 -83.36 33.51
N GLU A 423 100.54 -83.52 32.18
CA GLU A 423 101.56 -84.37 31.53
C GLU A 423 102.97 -83.79 31.62
N LEU A 424 103.13 -82.48 31.50
CA LEU A 424 104.44 -81.81 31.63
C LEU A 424 105.04 -82.01 33.03
N SER A 425 104.24 -81.88 34.09
CA SER A 425 104.70 -82.12 35.47
C SER A 425 105.20 -83.55 35.66
N LYS A 426 104.47 -84.53 35.11
CA LYS A 426 104.86 -85.95 35.19
C LYS A 426 106.17 -86.26 34.45
N LEU A 427 106.40 -85.62 33.30
CA LEU A 427 107.64 -85.81 32.54
C LEU A 427 108.87 -85.33 33.33
N ILE A 428 108.73 -84.20 34.04
CA ILE A 428 109.85 -83.60 34.77
C ILE A 428 110.21 -84.41 36.01
N GLU A 429 109.22 -84.97 36.70
CA GLU A 429 109.42 -85.89 37.83
C GLU A 429 110.27 -87.10 37.41
N VAL A 430 109.98 -87.69 36.24
CA VAL A 430 110.77 -88.81 35.70
C VAL A 430 112.22 -88.42 35.39
N VAL A 431 112.46 -87.22 34.86
CA VAL A 431 113.82 -86.73 34.57
C VAL A 431 114.60 -86.49 35.86
N GLN A 432 113.95 -86.01 36.92
CA GLN A 432 114.58 -85.80 38.21
C GLN A 432 115.02 -87.12 38.85
N ASP A 433 114.15 -88.15 38.84
CA ASP A 433 114.44 -89.47 39.41
C ASP A 433 115.59 -90.17 38.66
N TYR A 434 115.62 -90.05 37.33
CA TYR A 434 116.74 -90.56 36.53
C TYR A 434 118.07 -89.85 36.84
N THR A 435 118.03 -88.54 37.06
CA THR A 435 119.23 -87.74 37.40
C THR A 435 119.77 -88.11 38.80
N GLU A 436 118.88 -88.40 39.75
CA GLU A 436 119.22 -88.92 41.09
C GLU A 436 120.01 -90.23 40.96
N ASP A 437 119.48 -91.19 40.21
CA ASP A 437 120.09 -92.51 40.02
C ASP A 437 121.48 -92.44 39.34
N VAL A 438 121.61 -91.60 38.31
CA VAL A 438 122.89 -91.37 37.63
C VAL A 438 123.93 -90.76 38.57
N THR A 439 123.53 -89.81 39.42
CA THR A 439 124.44 -89.13 40.35
C THR A 439 124.98 -90.10 41.39
N VAL A 440 124.12 -90.93 41.99
CA VAL A 440 124.51 -91.94 43.00
C VAL A 440 125.46 -92.96 42.39
N ASN A 441 125.16 -93.48 41.20
CA ASN A 441 126.00 -94.47 40.54
C ASN A 441 127.37 -93.90 40.14
N LEU A 442 127.43 -92.68 39.60
CA LEU A 442 128.69 -92.04 39.24
C LEU A 442 129.55 -91.74 40.47
N GLN A 443 128.95 -91.37 41.59
CA GLN A 443 129.68 -91.13 42.84
C GLN A 443 130.29 -92.44 43.38
N ALA A 444 129.54 -93.55 43.33
CA ALA A 444 130.06 -94.86 43.73
C ALA A 444 131.22 -95.36 42.83
N ILE A 445 131.16 -95.10 41.52
CA ILE A 445 132.26 -95.39 40.59
C ILE A 445 133.46 -94.49 40.90
N GLY A 446 133.22 -93.20 41.14
CA GLY A 446 134.25 -92.22 41.50
C GLY A 446 135.04 -92.65 42.72
N ASP A 447 134.35 -93.02 43.80
CA ASP A 447 134.97 -93.48 45.05
C ASP A 447 135.80 -94.76 44.84
N ARG A 448 135.29 -95.73 44.07
CA ARG A 448 136.06 -96.96 43.74
C ARG A 448 137.30 -96.66 42.90
N LEU A 449 137.21 -95.74 41.94
CA LEU A 449 138.33 -95.38 41.09
C LEU A 449 139.41 -94.64 41.91
N VAL A 450 139.00 -93.75 42.82
CA VAL A 450 139.91 -93.05 43.73
C VAL A 450 140.66 -94.06 44.62
N VAL A 451 139.96 -95.05 45.19
CA VAL A 451 140.59 -96.13 45.98
C VAL A 451 141.58 -96.95 45.14
N ALA A 452 141.18 -97.39 43.94
CA ALA A 452 142.02 -98.21 43.07
C ALA A 452 143.30 -97.49 42.59
N ILE A 453 143.21 -96.18 42.32
CA ILE A 453 144.38 -95.36 41.94
C ILE A 453 145.31 -95.14 43.15
N ASN A 454 144.78 -95.08 44.36
CA ASN A 454 145.59 -94.82 45.54
C ASN A 454 146.47 -96.03 45.92
N GLU A 455 145.99 -97.27 45.72
CA GLU A 455 146.69 -98.51 46.09
C GLU A 455 147.79 -98.96 45.08
N ASN A 456 147.79 -98.44 43.85
CA ASN A 456 148.74 -98.88 42.82
C ASN A 456 150.08 -98.10 42.89
N SER A 457 151.21 -98.81 42.95
CA SER A 457 152.56 -98.25 43.20
C SER A 457 153.29 -97.74 41.94
N THR A 458 152.67 -97.84 40.77
CA THR A 458 153.22 -97.42 39.47
C THR A 458 152.83 -96.01 39.02
N PHE A 459 151.92 -95.33 39.73
CA PHE A 459 151.50 -93.96 39.40
C PHE A 459 152.31 -92.90 40.16
N ALA A 460 152.92 -91.95 39.43
CA ALA A 460 153.61 -90.80 40.00
C ALA A 460 152.64 -89.89 40.77
N THR A 461 153.07 -89.38 41.92
CA THR A 461 152.24 -88.64 42.90
C THR A 461 151.49 -87.44 42.32
N SER A 462 152.04 -86.78 41.29
CA SER A 462 151.42 -85.64 40.60
C SER A 462 150.19 -86.00 39.76
N GLN A 463 150.12 -87.22 39.21
CA GLN A 463 148.98 -87.66 38.39
C GLN A 463 147.80 -88.16 39.22
N LYS A 464 148.05 -88.68 40.44
CA LYS A 464 146.99 -89.11 41.36
C LYS A 464 146.08 -87.94 41.75
N GLN A 465 146.64 -86.76 41.95
CA GLN A 465 145.90 -85.58 42.43
C GLN A 465 145.02 -84.95 41.35
N GLU A 466 145.43 -84.99 40.08
CA GLU A 466 144.64 -84.44 38.97
C GLU A 466 143.37 -85.26 38.69
N VAL A 467 143.47 -86.59 38.72
CA VAL A 467 142.32 -87.48 38.48
C VAL A 467 141.29 -87.36 39.60
N THR A 468 141.73 -87.35 40.86
CA THR A 468 140.83 -87.13 42.00
C THR A 468 140.09 -85.80 41.89
N THR A 469 140.78 -84.73 41.48
CA THR A 469 140.16 -83.40 41.33
C THR A 469 139.08 -83.40 40.24
N LYS A 470 139.34 -84.02 39.07
CA LYS A 470 138.35 -84.10 37.98
C LYS A 470 137.10 -84.92 38.34
N ILE A 471 137.24 -85.98 39.14
CA ILE A 471 136.10 -86.78 39.61
C ILE A 471 135.20 -85.97 40.55
N TYR A 472 135.79 -85.22 41.49
CA TYR A 472 135.02 -84.34 42.37
C TYR A 472 134.31 -83.23 41.60
N GLN A 473 134.95 -82.68 40.56
CA GLN A 473 134.37 -81.64 39.73
C GLN A 473 133.16 -82.16 38.94
N LEU A 474 133.24 -83.38 38.38
CA LEU A 474 132.11 -84.03 37.71
C LEU A 474 130.94 -84.31 38.67
N GLY A 475 131.22 -84.74 39.90
CA GLY A 475 130.19 -84.92 40.94
C GLY A 475 129.52 -83.61 41.36
N SER A 476 130.25 -82.49 41.34
CA SER A 476 129.70 -81.16 41.62
C SER A 476 128.75 -80.68 40.51
N ASP A 477 129.11 -80.87 39.24
CA ASP A 477 128.27 -80.43 38.10
C ASP A 477 126.93 -81.18 38.04
N LEU A 478 126.92 -82.48 38.35
CA LEU A 478 125.70 -83.28 38.42
C LEU A 478 124.74 -82.80 39.53
N ASN A 479 125.28 -82.40 40.69
CA ASN A 479 124.46 -81.83 41.75
C ASN A 479 123.86 -80.47 41.37
N MET A 480 124.56 -79.67 40.56
CA MET A 480 124.02 -78.40 40.05
C MET A 480 122.85 -78.64 39.09
N VAL A 481 122.94 -79.65 38.20
CA VAL A 481 121.84 -80.05 37.32
C VAL A 481 120.61 -80.50 38.13
N LYS A 482 120.82 -81.30 39.18
CA LYS A 482 119.75 -81.71 40.11
C LYS A 482 119.05 -80.50 40.74
N SER A 483 119.80 -79.50 41.19
CA SER A 483 119.24 -78.29 41.81
C SER A 483 118.35 -77.50 40.84
N HIS A 484 118.77 -77.31 39.59
CA HIS A 484 117.97 -76.59 38.59
C HIS A 484 116.68 -77.34 38.21
N LEU A 485 116.73 -78.68 38.15
CA LEU A 485 115.53 -79.50 37.94
C LEU A 485 114.52 -79.34 39.08
N GLY A 486 114.97 -79.33 40.33
CA GLY A 486 114.09 -79.10 41.49
C GLY A 486 113.46 -77.70 41.49
N GLU A 487 114.18 -76.68 41.03
CA GLU A 487 113.62 -75.32 40.90
C GLU A 487 112.56 -75.22 39.80
N LEU A 488 112.73 -75.98 38.71
CA LEU A 488 111.79 -76.02 37.59
C LEU A 488 110.47 -76.74 37.96
N VAL A 489 110.53 -77.83 38.75
CA VAL A 489 109.34 -78.47 39.35
C VAL A 489 108.61 -77.48 40.25
N LYS A 490 109.34 -76.78 41.11
CA LYS A 490 108.76 -75.82 42.06
C LYS A 490 108.09 -74.64 41.35
N ASN A 491 108.59 -74.21 40.20
CA ASN A 491 107.94 -73.18 39.37
C ASN A 491 106.69 -73.70 38.64
N LEU A 492 106.62 -74.99 38.32
CA LEU A 492 105.43 -75.60 37.73
C LEU A 492 104.34 -75.89 38.77
N GLU A 493 104.70 -76.29 39.98
CA GLU A 493 103.74 -76.49 41.08
C GLU A 493 103.18 -75.17 41.64
N ASN A 494 103.94 -74.07 41.60
CA ASN A 494 103.54 -72.78 42.17
C ASN A 494 102.79 -71.85 41.18
N HIS A 495 102.11 -72.38 40.17
CA HIS A 495 101.10 -71.60 39.45
C HIS A 495 99.72 -71.75 40.15
N PRO A 496 99.30 -70.78 40.98
CA PRO A 496 97.97 -70.81 41.56
C PRO A 496 96.93 -70.73 40.46
N GLN A 497 95.96 -71.65 40.52
CA GLN A 497 94.68 -71.55 39.85
C GLN A 497 94.08 -70.18 40.13
N THR A 498 94.01 -69.30 39.13
CA THR A 498 93.12 -68.15 39.16
C THR A 498 91.70 -68.66 39.02
N ASP A 499 91.00 -68.72 40.15
CA ASP A 499 89.57 -68.98 40.27
C ASP A 499 88.79 -67.78 39.69
N ASP A 500 88.62 -67.75 38.37
CA ASP A 500 87.67 -66.86 37.68
C ASP A 500 86.27 -67.47 37.78
N SER A 501 85.58 -67.16 38.88
CA SER A 501 84.16 -67.48 39.05
C SER A 501 83.37 -66.26 39.55
N GLU A 502 83.39 -65.16 38.78
CA GLU A 502 82.29 -64.18 38.81
C GLU A 502 81.64 -64.05 37.43
N SER A 503 80.75 -65.00 37.18
CA SER A 503 79.86 -65.06 36.03
C SER A 503 78.95 -63.82 36.02
N THR A 504 79.14 -62.92 35.06
CA THR A 504 78.22 -61.81 34.80
C THR A 504 76.90 -62.38 34.27
N ARG A 505 75.93 -62.58 35.16
CA ARG A 505 74.55 -62.96 34.84
C ARG A 505 73.92 -61.83 34.01
N ILE A 506 73.79 -62.03 32.70
CA ILE A 506 72.98 -61.18 31.83
C ILE A 506 71.51 -61.49 32.13
N SER A 507 70.82 -60.52 32.72
CA SER A 507 69.38 -60.58 33.03
C SER A 507 68.56 -60.48 31.75
N TYR A 508 67.62 -61.41 31.56
CA TYR A 508 66.55 -61.32 30.55
C TYR A 508 65.57 -60.18 30.90
N PRO A 509 65.05 -59.42 29.93
CA PRO A 509 63.85 -58.61 30.13
C PRO A 509 62.58 -59.46 29.97
N PRO A 510 61.51 -59.18 30.73
CA PRO A 510 60.24 -59.89 30.59
C PRO A 510 59.50 -59.43 29.32
N GLU A 511 58.89 -60.42 28.65
CA GLU A 511 57.96 -60.25 27.54
C GLU A 511 56.79 -59.34 27.95
N ALA A 512 56.40 -58.44 27.04
CA ALA A 512 55.16 -57.66 27.09
C ALA A 512 54.22 -58.15 25.99
#